data_AF-A0A2S9YK56-F1
#
_entry.id   AF-A0A2S9YK56-F1
#
_cell.length_a   1.000
_cell.length_b   1.000
_cell.length_c   1.000
_cell.angle_alpha   90.00
_cell.angle_beta   90.00
_cell.angle_gamma   90.00
#
_symmetry.space_group_name_H-M   'P 1'
#
loop_
_entity.id
_entity.type
_entity.pdbx_description
1 polymer ?
#
loop_
_entity_poly.entity_id
_entity_poly.type
_entity_poly.pdbx_seq_one_letter_code
_entity_poly.pdbx_strand_id
1 'polypeptide(L)'
;MTWVYLVLAAVAALGLMQTMRGQIRSRRYLASSPPEDPLQLSHLSSKLQALARDTRALRLSLEGPLREGQSLDVAVALGEFDETQQVLNDAAREIGDWIHEVQRLSPSDQAYLHDVGAESATIRALFEAEEWSLERKRKPGQLPLHEQLQRLVRELTLFEERLQTPPAPYR
;
A
#
# COMPACT_ATOMS: atom_id res chain seq x y z
N MET A 1 38.50 14.63 -14.25
CA MET A 1 38.15 14.54 -12.80
C MET A 1 36.99 15.46 -12.37
N THR A 2 36.11 15.90 -13.27
CA THR A 2 34.96 16.77 -12.94
C THR A 2 33.61 16.04 -12.92
N TRP A 3 33.50 14.89 -13.58
CA TRP A 3 32.25 14.12 -13.68
C TRP A 3 31.80 13.46 -12.37
N VAL A 4 32.74 13.12 -11.48
CA VAL A 4 32.44 12.51 -10.18
C VAL A 4 31.66 13.49 -9.29
N TYR A 5 31.95 14.79 -9.37
CA TYR A 5 31.23 15.82 -8.61
C TYR A 5 29.80 16.06 -9.12
N LEU A 6 29.55 15.91 -10.43
CA LEU A 6 28.21 16.01 -11.01
C LEU A 6 27.31 14.84 -10.61
N VAL A 7 27.87 13.63 -10.54
CA VAL A 7 27.14 12.44 -10.06
C VAL A 7 26.83 12.57 -8.57
N LEU A 8 27.78 13.06 -7.76
CA LEU A 8 27.54 13.27 -6.32
C LEU A 8 26.47 14.34 -6.06
N ALA A 9 26.48 15.43 -6.85
CA ALA A 9 25.46 16.48 -6.76
C ALA A 9 24.07 15.98 -7.19
N ALA A 10 24.00 15.10 -8.20
CA ALA A 10 22.74 14.49 -8.62
C ALA A 10 22.16 13.55 -7.54
N VAL A 11 23.01 12.77 -6.86
CA VAL A 11 22.57 11.89 -5.76
C VAL A 11 22.12 12.70 -4.54
N ALA A 12 22.79 13.81 -4.22
CA ALA A 12 22.36 14.72 -3.14
C ALA A 12 21.05 15.45 -3.47
N ALA A 13 20.86 15.88 -4.72
CA ALA A 13 19.62 16.49 -5.19
C ALA A 13 18.44 15.50 -5.18
N LEU A 14 18.68 14.22 -5.52
CA LEU A 14 17.68 13.15 -5.43
C LEU A 14 17.29 12.84 -3.98
N GLY A 15 18.24 12.83 -3.04
CA GLY A 15 17.96 12.66 -1.61
C GLY A 15 17.19 13.83 -0.99
N LEU A 16 17.46 15.06 -1.43
CA LEU A 16 16.74 16.27 -1.00
C LEU A 16 15.33 16.37 -1.61
N MET A 17 15.13 15.89 -2.85
CA MET A 17 13.78 15.82 -3.44
C MET A 17 12.89 14.75 -2.79
N GLN A 18 13.44 13.62 -2.34
CA GLN A 18 12.68 12.63 -1.56
C GLN A 18 12.21 13.20 -0.21
N THR A 19 13.04 14.00 0.45
CA THR A 19 12.72 14.57 1.77
C THR A 19 11.77 15.77 1.69
N MET A 20 11.83 16.61 0.64
CA MET A 20 10.89 17.72 0.46
C MET A 20 9.50 17.29 -0.01
N ARG A 21 9.36 16.18 -0.76
CA ARG A 21 8.05 15.60 -1.09
C ARG A 21 7.33 15.03 0.14
N GLY A 22 8.07 14.61 1.17
CA GLY A 22 7.51 14.19 2.46
C GLY A 22 6.76 15.32 3.18
N GLN A 23 7.34 16.54 3.21
CA GLN A 23 6.78 17.63 4.03
C GLN A 23 5.54 18.32 3.43
N ILE A 24 5.40 18.33 2.11
CA ILE A 24 4.21 18.91 1.44
C ILE A 24 3.01 17.94 1.52
N ARG A 25 3.25 16.62 1.52
CA ARG A 25 2.22 15.60 1.77
C ARG A 25 1.73 15.63 3.22
N SER A 26 2.62 15.74 4.21
CA SER A 26 2.23 15.73 5.64
C SER A 26 1.22 16.82 6.01
N ARG A 27 1.25 18.00 5.37
CA ARG A 27 0.27 19.07 5.65
C ARG A 27 -1.12 18.82 5.09
N ARG A 28 -1.24 17.98 4.05
CA ARG A 28 -2.53 17.69 3.41
C ARG A 28 -3.24 16.48 4.07
N TYR A 29 -2.49 15.58 4.70
CA TYR A 29 -3.05 14.43 5.44
C TYR A 29 -3.51 14.75 6.87
N LEU A 30 -2.98 15.80 7.51
CA LEU A 30 -3.38 16.18 8.87
C LEU A 30 -4.75 16.87 8.96
N ALA A 31 -5.35 17.27 7.84
CA ALA A 31 -6.61 18.03 7.83
C ALA A 31 -7.87 17.16 7.64
N SER A 32 -7.73 15.86 7.33
CA SER A 32 -8.88 15.04 6.90
C SER A 32 -8.81 13.55 7.27
N SER A 33 -7.94 13.16 8.20
CA SER A 33 -7.96 11.79 8.73
C SER A 33 -8.83 11.73 9.98
N PRO A 34 -9.78 10.79 10.08
CA PRO A 34 -10.43 10.45 11.35
C PRO A 34 -9.35 10.12 12.40
N PRO A 35 -9.63 10.26 13.70
CA PRO A 35 -8.72 9.78 14.74
C PRO A 35 -8.47 8.28 14.52
N GLU A 36 -7.27 7.93 14.06
CA GLU A 36 -6.85 6.54 13.93
C GLU A 36 -6.26 6.07 15.26
N ASP A 37 -6.73 4.92 15.75
CA ASP A 37 -6.18 4.30 16.94
C ASP A 37 -4.75 3.81 16.70
N PRO A 38 -3.85 3.91 17.70
CA PRO A 38 -2.49 3.41 17.58
C PRO A 38 -2.50 1.89 17.41
N LEU A 39 -1.68 1.39 16.48
CA LEU A 39 -1.53 -0.06 16.25
C LEU A 39 -1.02 -0.76 17.53
N GLN A 40 -1.76 -1.77 17.99
CA GLN A 40 -1.34 -2.63 19.10
C GLN A 40 -0.49 -3.78 18.55
N LEU A 41 0.84 -3.64 18.57
CA LEU A 41 1.75 -4.60 17.94
C LEU A 41 2.85 -5.12 18.86
N SER A 42 2.82 -4.79 20.15
CA SER A 42 3.89 -5.13 21.10
C SER A 42 4.09 -6.63 21.27
N HIS A 43 3.08 -7.44 20.96
CA HIS A 43 3.14 -8.90 20.97
C HIS A 43 3.80 -9.50 19.72
N LEU A 44 4.01 -8.72 18.66
CA LEU A 44 4.56 -9.18 17.39
C LEU A 44 6.08 -9.04 17.34
N SER A 45 6.72 -9.90 16.52
CA SER A 45 8.13 -9.74 16.15
C SER A 45 8.35 -8.41 15.43
N SER A 46 9.57 -7.85 15.50
CA SER A 46 9.87 -6.55 14.86
C SER A 46 9.57 -6.53 13.36
N LYS A 47 9.70 -7.67 12.69
CA LYS A 47 9.36 -7.86 11.28
C LYS A 47 7.85 -7.80 11.03
N LEU A 48 7.05 -8.49 11.84
CA LEU A 48 5.59 -8.42 11.75
C LEU A 48 5.05 -7.04 12.15
N GLN A 49 5.71 -6.35 13.09
CA GLN A 49 5.36 -4.96 13.41
C GLN A 49 5.63 -4.00 12.24
N ALA A 50 6.74 -4.18 11.51
CA ALA A 50 7.02 -3.40 10.31
C ALA A 50 5.95 -3.69 9.26
N LEU A 51 5.68 -4.97 9.00
CA LEU A 51 4.67 -5.42 8.05
C LEU A 51 3.27 -4.84 8.34
N ALA A 52 2.84 -4.81 9.60
CA ALA A 52 1.55 -4.22 9.99
C ALA A 52 1.51 -2.70 9.70
N ARG A 53 2.61 -1.99 9.91
CA ARG A 53 2.71 -0.55 9.59
C ARG A 53 2.70 -0.33 8.08
N ASP A 54 3.39 -1.19 7.33
CA ASP A 54 3.42 -1.13 5.86
C ASP A 54 2.04 -1.44 5.27
N THR A 55 1.32 -2.43 5.81
CA THR A 55 -0.07 -2.71 5.46
C THR A 55 -0.97 -1.49 5.71
N ARG A 56 -0.83 -0.81 6.86
CA ARG A 56 -1.59 0.43 7.13
C ARG A 56 -1.23 1.54 6.14
N ALA A 57 0.06 1.73 5.85
CA ALA A 57 0.51 2.74 4.90
C ALA A 57 -0.06 2.50 3.50
N LEU A 58 -0.08 1.25 3.04
CA LEU A 58 -0.71 0.83 1.78
C LEU A 58 -2.22 1.07 1.77
N ARG A 59 -2.91 0.69 2.85
CA ARG A 59 -4.35 0.95 2.99
C ARG A 59 -4.64 2.44 2.82
N LEU A 60 -3.91 3.29 3.54
CA LEU A 60 -4.06 4.74 3.51
C LEU A 60 -3.68 5.37 2.17
N SER A 61 -2.66 4.86 1.48
CA SER A 61 -2.27 5.37 0.16
C SER A 61 -3.35 5.13 -0.90
N LEU A 62 -4.11 4.03 -0.76
CA LEU A 62 -5.22 3.67 -1.63
C LEU A 62 -6.54 4.39 -1.31
N GLU A 63 -6.72 4.91 -0.09
CA GLU A 63 -7.94 5.64 0.27
C GLU A 63 -8.13 6.94 -0.51
N GLY A 64 -7.04 7.64 -0.87
CA GLY A 64 -7.11 8.85 -1.69
C GLY A 64 -7.73 8.58 -3.07
N PRO A 65 -7.11 7.70 -3.87
CA PRO A 65 -7.68 7.22 -5.13
C PRO A 65 -9.09 6.66 -4.98
N LEU A 66 -9.38 5.99 -3.86
CA LEU A 66 -10.71 5.41 -3.62
C LEU A 66 -11.79 6.48 -3.40
N ARG A 67 -11.50 7.54 -2.63
CA ARG A 67 -12.42 8.68 -2.42
C ARG A 67 -12.71 9.42 -3.72
N GLU A 68 -11.70 9.55 -4.57
CA GLU A 68 -11.82 10.14 -5.90
C GLU A 68 -12.50 9.19 -6.90
N GLY A 69 -12.71 7.91 -6.55
CA GLY A 69 -13.15 6.81 -7.41
C GLY A 69 -14.40 7.09 -8.26
N GLN A 70 -15.44 7.70 -7.69
CA GLN A 70 -16.66 8.03 -8.46
C GLN A 70 -16.42 9.13 -9.49
N SER A 71 -15.54 10.09 -9.21
CA SER A 71 -15.07 11.07 -10.20
C SER A 71 -14.00 10.51 -11.13
N LEU A 72 -13.30 9.46 -10.73
CA LEU A 72 -12.21 8.81 -11.47
C LEU A 72 -12.75 8.09 -12.70
N ASP A 73 -13.84 7.34 -12.57
CA ASP A 73 -14.48 6.66 -13.71
C ASP A 73 -14.98 7.67 -14.76
N VAL A 74 -15.43 8.86 -14.32
CA VAL A 74 -15.89 9.96 -15.20
C VAL A 74 -14.71 10.74 -15.80
N ALA A 75 -13.67 11.04 -15.01
CA ALA A 75 -12.49 11.79 -15.45
C ALA A 75 -11.61 10.98 -16.42
N VAL A 76 -11.54 9.65 -16.26
CA VAL A 76 -10.88 8.74 -17.22
C VAL A 76 -11.50 8.84 -18.61
N ALA A 77 -12.82 9.06 -18.70
CA ALA A 77 -13.50 9.27 -19.98
C ALA A 77 -13.12 10.60 -20.66
N LEU A 78 -12.61 11.59 -19.91
CA LEU A 78 -12.27 12.93 -20.39
C LEU A 78 -10.77 13.14 -20.64
N GLY A 79 -9.91 12.17 -20.31
CA GLY A 79 -8.49 12.18 -20.68
C GLY A 79 -7.60 13.16 -19.90
N GLU A 80 -8.13 13.79 -18.87
CA GLU A 80 -7.35 14.59 -17.92
C GLU A 80 -6.73 13.65 -16.86
N PHE A 81 -5.63 14.08 -16.20
CA PHE A 81 -4.98 13.43 -15.04
C PHE A 81 -3.90 12.37 -15.34
N ASP A 82 -2.62 12.77 -15.40
CA ASP A 82 -1.46 11.86 -15.27
C ASP A 82 -1.18 11.47 -13.80
N GLU A 83 -1.49 12.36 -12.85
CA GLU A 83 -1.12 12.21 -11.43
C GLU A 83 -1.77 10.99 -10.77
N THR A 84 -3.06 10.73 -11.05
CA THR A 84 -3.77 9.58 -10.47
C THR A 84 -3.22 8.25 -10.98
N GLN A 85 -2.85 8.15 -12.26
CA GLN A 85 -2.20 6.92 -12.77
C GLN A 85 -0.84 6.72 -12.13
N GLN A 86 -0.09 7.81 -11.91
CA GLN A 86 1.17 7.72 -11.19
C GLN A 86 0.97 7.19 -9.76
N VAL A 87 -0.03 7.68 -9.03
CA VAL A 87 -0.35 7.18 -7.68
C VAL A 87 -0.73 5.70 -7.71
N LEU A 88 -1.51 5.26 -8.69
CA LEU A 88 -1.89 3.85 -8.84
C LEU A 88 -0.69 2.96 -9.18
N ASN A 89 0.23 3.42 -10.03
CA ASN A 89 1.46 2.71 -10.36
C ASN A 89 2.40 2.61 -9.14
N ASP A 90 2.53 3.70 -8.38
CA ASP A 90 3.32 3.72 -7.15
C ASP A 90 2.72 2.73 -6.13
N ALA A 91 1.39 2.74 -5.94
CA ALA A 91 0.71 1.80 -5.06
C ALA A 91 0.85 0.35 -5.53
N ALA A 92 0.71 0.08 -6.83
CA ALA A 92 0.93 -1.24 -7.41
C ALA A 92 2.34 -1.77 -7.11
N ARG A 93 3.35 -0.91 -7.24
CA ARG A 93 4.74 -1.25 -6.89
C ARG A 93 4.90 -1.56 -5.41
N GLU A 94 4.38 -0.70 -4.54
CA GLU A 94 4.45 -0.87 -3.08
C GLU A 94 3.74 -2.16 -2.63
N ILE A 95 2.62 -2.54 -3.26
CA ILE A 95 1.93 -3.81 -2.99
C ILE A 95 2.77 -5.00 -3.45
N GLY A 96 3.41 -4.91 -4.62
CA GLY A 96 4.35 -5.93 -5.09
C GLY A 96 5.51 -6.15 -4.12
N ASP A 97 6.12 -5.05 -3.65
CA ASP A 97 7.18 -5.07 -2.65
C ASP A 97 6.69 -5.71 -1.34
N TRP A 98 5.51 -5.32 -0.85
CA TRP A 98 4.89 -5.88 0.35
C TRP A 98 4.60 -7.38 0.23
N ILE A 99 4.04 -7.84 -0.90
CA ILE A 99 3.82 -9.28 -1.15
C ILE A 99 5.14 -10.04 -1.06
N HIS A 100 6.21 -9.48 -1.62
CA HIS A 100 7.53 -10.08 -1.58
C HIS A 100 8.11 -10.12 -0.16
N GLU A 101 7.88 -9.08 0.65
CA GLU A 101 8.27 -9.06 2.06
C GLU A 101 7.56 -10.12 2.88
N VAL A 102 6.25 -10.32 2.67
CA VAL A 102 5.50 -11.41 3.32
C VAL A 102 6.10 -12.77 2.99
N GLN A 103 6.47 -13.02 1.73
CA GLN A 103 7.07 -14.29 1.31
C GLN A 103 8.46 -14.53 1.92
N ARG A 104 9.16 -13.47 2.33
CA ARG A 104 10.50 -13.52 2.91
C ARG A 104 10.51 -13.58 4.44
N LEU A 105 9.34 -13.59 5.07
CA LEU A 105 9.22 -13.79 6.51
C LEU A 105 9.84 -15.14 6.92
N SER A 106 10.31 -15.21 8.16
CA SER A 106 10.81 -16.46 8.73
C SER A 106 9.68 -17.49 8.81
N PRO A 107 9.99 -18.81 8.86
CA PRO A 107 8.97 -19.84 9.04
C PRO A 107 8.10 -19.63 10.28
N SER A 108 8.66 -19.06 11.36
CA SER A 108 7.91 -18.75 12.59
C SER A 108 6.91 -17.62 12.39
N ASP A 109 7.30 -16.55 11.69
CA ASP A 109 6.41 -15.42 11.40
C ASP A 109 5.32 -15.84 10.39
N GLN A 110 5.63 -16.71 9.44
CA GLN A 110 4.64 -17.29 8.52
C GLN A 110 3.63 -18.19 9.25
N ALA A 111 4.10 -19.04 10.18
CA ALA A 111 3.22 -19.84 11.02
C ALA A 111 2.30 -18.95 11.87
N TYR A 112 2.86 -17.88 12.46
CA TYR A 112 2.06 -16.90 13.20
C TYR A 112 0.96 -16.27 12.33
N LEU A 113 1.30 -15.82 11.11
CA LEU A 113 0.32 -15.25 10.18
C LEU A 113 -0.81 -16.23 9.87
N HIS A 114 -0.49 -17.51 9.66
CA HIS A 114 -1.47 -18.56 9.45
C HIS A 114 -2.36 -18.77 10.69
N ASP A 115 -1.78 -18.79 11.90
CA ASP A 115 -2.52 -19.00 13.14
C ASP A 115 -3.53 -17.88 13.45
N VAL A 116 -3.18 -16.63 13.11
CA VAL A 116 -4.10 -15.47 13.22
C VAL A 116 -4.98 -15.28 11.99
N GLY A 117 -4.84 -16.13 10.96
CA GLY A 117 -5.58 -16.06 9.70
C GLY A 117 -5.23 -14.84 8.82
N ALA A 118 -4.10 -14.18 9.06
CA ALA A 118 -3.60 -13.04 8.30
C ALA A 118 -2.81 -13.52 7.07
N GLU A 119 -3.50 -14.14 6.12
CA GLU A 119 -2.87 -14.66 4.91
C GLU A 119 -2.85 -13.63 3.78
N SER A 120 -1.71 -13.50 3.10
CA SER A 120 -1.55 -12.60 1.95
C SER A 120 -2.07 -13.19 0.63
N ALA A 121 -2.48 -14.46 0.62
CA ALA A 121 -2.89 -15.17 -0.58
C ALA A 121 -4.05 -14.48 -1.31
N THR A 122 -5.06 -13.98 -0.57
CA THR A 122 -6.20 -13.27 -1.17
C THR A 122 -5.77 -11.94 -1.79
N ILE A 123 -4.93 -11.16 -1.11
CA ILE A 123 -4.39 -9.88 -1.62
C ILE A 123 -3.57 -10.13 -2.88
N ARG A 124 -2.71 -11.15 -2.85
CA ARG A 124 -1.91 -11.57 -4.01
C ARG A 124 -2.81 -11.99 -5.19
N ALA A 125 -3.83 -12.80 -4.95
CA ALA A 125 -4.74 -13.24 -6.01
C ALA A 125 -5.50 -12.07 -6.65
N LEU A 126 -5.95 -11.11 -5.84
CA LEU A 126 -6.58 -9.88 -6.35
C LEU A 126 -5.62 -9.08 -7.24
N PHE A 127 -4.34 -9.05 -6.89
CA PHE A 127 -3.33 -8.30 -7.64
C PHE A 127 -2.81 -9.04 -8.88
N GLU A 128 -2.73 -10.37 -8.83
CA GLU A 128 -2.46 -11.24 -9.98
C GLU A 128 -3.56 -11.14 -11.05
N ALA A 129 -4.83 -11.04 -10.64
CA ALA A 129 -5.96 -10.82 -11.54
C ALA A 129 -5.88 -9.46 -12.27
N GLU A 130 -5.12 -8.52 -11.71
CA GLU A 130 -4.82 -7.20 -12.28
C GLU A 130 -3.47 -7.20 -13.05
N GLU A 131 -2.88 -8.37 -13.32
CA GLU A 131 -1.58 -8.48 -14.00
C GLU A 131 -0.46 -7.68 -13.29
N TRP A 132 -0.55 -7.54 -11.96
CA TRP A 132 0.38 -6.76 -11.13
C TRP A 132 0.38 -5.25 -11.42
N SER A 133 -0.70 -4.72 -12.00
CA SER A 133 -0.82 -3.32 -12.38
C SER A 133 -2.22 -2.77 -12.08
N LEU A 134 -2.30 -1.60 -11.43
CA LEU A 134 -3.56 -0.91 -11.21
C LEU A 134 -3.82 0.10 -12.34
N GLU A 135 -4.52 -0.37 -13.37
CA GLU A 135 -4.85 0.47 -14.52
C GLU A 135 -6.24 1.10 -14.40
N ARG A 136 -6.30 2.39 -14.73
CA ARG A 136 -7.57 3.11 -14.87
C ARG A 136 -8.40 2.60 -16.03
N LYS A 137 -7.75 2.34 -17.17
CA LYS A 137 -8.44 1.82 -18.34
C LYS A 137 -8.70 0.33 -18.12
N ARG A 138 -9.96 -0.03 -17.94
CA ARG A 138 -10.36 -1.41 -17.71
C ARG A 138 -10.45 -2.19 -19.01
N LYS A 139 -9.92 -3.41 -19.00
CA LYS A 139 -10.10 -4.39 -20.08
C LYS A 139 -11.54 -4.95 -20.03
N PRO A 140 -12.10 -5.41 -21.16
CA PRO A 140 -13.42 -6.05 -21.14
C PRO A 140 -13.48 -7.21 -20.15
N GLY A 141 -14.49 -7.22 -19.27
CA GLY A 141 -14.67 -8.26 -18.24
C GLY A 141 -13.97 -7.99 -16.91
N GLN A 142 -13.16 -6.93 -16.80
CA GLN A 142 -12.62 -6.49 -15.52
C GLN A 142 -13.66 -5.69 -14.72
N LEU A 143 -13.58 -5.82 -13.39
CA LEU A 143 -14.37 -5.00 -12.47
C LEU A 143 -14.00 -3.52 -12.61
N PRO A 144 -14.92 -2.57 -12.31
CA PRO A 144 -14.58 -1.16 -12.20
C PRO A 144 -13.39 -0.94 -11.26
N LEU A 145 -12.51 0.02 -11.58
CA LEU A 145 -11.31 0.29 -10.78
C LEU A 145 -11.70 0.58 -9.33
N HIS A 146 -12.73 1.39 -9.12
CA HIS A 146 -13.22 1.72 -7.79
C HIS A 146 -13.57 0.47 -6.97
N GLU A 147 -14.32 -0.48 -7.53
CA GLU A 147 -14.67 -1.72 -6.84
C GLU A 147 -13.44 -2.59 -6.54
N GLN A 148 -12.47 -2.63 -7.45
CA GLN A 148 -11.23 -3.36 -7.23
C GLN A 148 -10.41 -2.75 -6.09
N LEU A 149 -10.28 -1.42 -6.06
CA LEU A 149 -9.61 -0.71 -4.97
C LEU A 149 -10.34 -0.92 -3.64
N GLN A 150 -11.67 -0.94 -3.62
CA GLN A 150 -12.44 -1.25 -2.41
C GLN A 150 -12.13 -2.66 -1.89
N ARG A 151 -12.06 -3.65 -2.77
CA ARG A 151 -11.72 -5.03 -2.38
C ARG A 151 -10.31 -5.10 -1.80
N LEU A 152 -9.36 -4.44 -2.43
CA LEU A 152 -7.96 -4.42 -1.98
C LEU A 152 -7.82 -3.75 -0.61
N VAL A 153 -8.42 -2.58 -0.43
CA VAL A 153 -8.45 -1.86 0.86
C VAL A 153 -9.11 -2.70 1.95
N ARG A 154 -10.19 -3.40 1.64
CA ARG A 154 -10.87 -4.31 2.58
C ARG A 154 -9.94 -5.44 3.03
N GLU A 155 -9.28 -6.12 2.10
CA GLU A 155 -8.38 -7.22 2.46
C GLU A 155 -7.15 -6.74 3.26
N LEU A 156 -6.60 -5.57 2.91
CA LEU A 156 -5.52 -4.94 3.70
C LEU A 156 -5.98 -4.60 5.12
N THR A 157 -7.22 -4.12 5.27
CA THR A 157 -7.82 -3.84 6.58
C THR A 157 -7.96 -5.12 7.41
N LEU A 158 -8.49 -6.19 6.82
CA LEU A 158 -8.61 -7.48 7.52
C LEU A 158 -7.26 -8.06 7.93
N PHE A 159 -6.24 -7.90 7.08
CA PHE A 159 -4.88 -8.30 7.41
C PHE A 159 -4.32 -7.51 8.61
N GLU A 160 -4.49 -6.18 8.59
CA GLU A 160 -4.09 -5.27 9.68
C GLU A 160 -4.80 -5.62 11.00
N GLU A 161 -6.10 -5.86 10.98
CA GLU A 161 -6.91 -6.20 12.16
C GLU A 161 -6.49 -7.55 12.78
N ARG A 162 -6.24 -8.55 11.95
CA ARG A 162 -5.79 -9.88 12.40
C ARG A 162 -4.43 -9.83 13.05
N LEU A 163 -3.51 -9.01 12.56
CA LEU A 163 -2.20 -8.81 13.20
C LEU A 163 -2.28 -8.13 14.55
N GLN A 164 -3.26 -7.22 14.73
CA GLN A 164 -3.48 -6.53 16.00
C GLN A 164 -4.13 -7.41 17.06
N THR A 165 -4.80 -8.50 16.67
CA THR A 165 -5.46 -9.41 17.59
C THR A 165 -4.44 -10.44 18.11
N PRO A 166 -4.16 -10.49 19.43
CA PRO A 166 -3.30 -11.53 19.98
C PRO A 166 -3.92 -12.92 19.74
N PRO A 167 -3.13 -13.96 19.45
CA PRO A 167 -3.65 -15.31 19.34
C PRO A 167 -4.32 -15.71 20.65
N ALA A 168 -5.52 -16.29 20.56
CA ALA A 168 -6.23 -16.76 21.74
C ALA A 168 -5.38 -17.83 22.44
N PRO A 169 -5.13 -17.73 23.76
CA PRO A 169 -4.27 -18.69 24.48
C PRO A 169 -4.85 -20.11 24.57
N TYR A 170 -6.06 -20.35 24.02
CA TYR A 170 -6.73 -21.63 24.00
C TYR A 170 -7.28 -21.92 22.59
N ARG A 171 -6.44 -22.52 21.73
CA ARG A 171 -6.86 -23.28 20.55
C ARG A 171 -5.93 -24.48 20.37
#